data_AF-A0A315D1J9-F1
#
_entry.id   AF-A0A315D1J9-F1
#
_cell.length_a   1.000
_cell.length_b   1.000
_cell.length_c   1.000
_cell.angle_alpha   90.00
_cell.angle_beta   90.00
_cell.angle_gamma   90.00
#
_symmetry.space_group_name_H-M   'P 1'
#
loop_
_entity.id
_entity.type
_entity.pdbx_description
1 polymer ?
#
loop_
_entity_poly.entity_id
_entity_poly.type
_entity_poly.pdbx_seq_one_letter_code
_entity_poly.pdbx_strand_id
1 'polypeptide(L)'
;MLKNGRRFFLRLCLAVLAWFGQGLAHAQFDKTPWPRTQATPAIDMVDLHGHRWTSAGLKGRVVVLNFWATWCGPCKEEMPSLQALHKDPNQGPSDASPAVVIGINVKEMPSTVRRFLAAQHLDLPVVLDPQGDLTRQWGVRIYPTTVLIGPDGRARWRVVGDLDWNGPIARAWLKELQALPATPKSGSK
;
A
#
# COMPACT_ATOMS: atom_id res chain seq x y z
N MET A 1 1.58 -52.80 59.72
CA MET A 1 1.81 -51.34 59.78
C MET A 1 0.81 -50.65 58.85
N LEU A 2 -0.18 -49.98 59.43
CA LEU A 2 -1.16 -49.15 58.71
C LEU A 2 -0.54 -47.82 58.28
N LYS A 3 -0.76 -47.39 57.03
CA LYS A 3 -0.90 -45.97 56.60
C LYS A 3 -1.87 -45.95 55.41
N ASN A 4 -3.13 -45.53 55.63
CA ASN A 4 -3.68 -44.18 55.33
C ASN A 4 -3.59 -43.85 53.82
N GLY A 5 -4.70 -43.80 53.05
CA GLY A 5 -5.83 -42.85 53.12
C GLY A 5 -5.50 -41.65 52.21
N ARG A 6 -6.24 -41.24 51.18
CA ARG A 6 -7.65 -40.77 51.04
C ARG A 6 -7.87 -40.59 49.52
N ARG A 7 -8.91 -41.18 48.93
CA ARG A 7 -10.20 -40.55 48.55
C ARG A 7 -10.08 -39.19 47.83
N PHE A 8 -10.28 -39.27 46.51
CA PHE A 8 -11.14 -38.43 45.65
C PHE A 8 -11.85 -37.26 46.36
N PHE A 9 -11.61 -36.02 45.94
CA PHE A 9 -12.61 -34.94 45.89
C PHE A 9 -12.08 -33.75 45.05
N LEU A 10 -12.85 -33.41 44.01
CA LEU A 10 -13.04 -32.11 43.35
C LEU A 10 -12.00 -30.99 43.58
N ARG A 11 -11.36 -30.55 42.49
CA ARG A 11 -11.18 -29.11 42.22
C ARG A 11 -11.57 -28.80 40.77
N LEU A 12 -12.85 -28.47 40.65
CA LEU A 12 -13.44 -27.69 39.57
C LEU A 12 -12.78 -26.29 39.53
N CYS A 13 -12.77 -25.68 38.34
CA CYS A 13 -12.52 -24.25 38.06
C CYS A 13 -11.08 -23.75 38.18
N LEU A 14 -10.42 -23.66 37.03
CA LEU A 14 -9.68 -22.47 36.57
C LEU A 14 -9.52 -22.54 35.04
N ALA A 15 -10.65 -22.67 34.34
CA ALA A 15 -10.73 -22.19 32.96
C ALA A 15 -11.07 -20.69 33.04
N VAL A 16 -10.47 -19.88 32.16
CA VAL A 16 -10.50 -18.40 32.09
C VAL A 16 -9.27 -17.75 32.72
N LEU A 17 -8.12 -17.96 32.10
CA LEU A 17 -7.04 -16.99 32.11
C LEU A 17 -6.73 -16.60 30.66
N ALA A 18 -7.01 -15.33 30.36
CA ALA A 18 -6.52 -14.56 29.24
C ALA A 18 -7.03 -14.91 27.83
N TRP A 19 -8.35 -14.79 27.64
CA TRP A 19 -8.93 -14.41 26.33
C TRP A 19 -8.90 -12.88 26.13
N PHE A 20 -7.79 -12.23 26.52
CA PHE A 20 -7.58 -10.78 26.39
C PHE A 20 -6.18 -10.52 25.82
N GLY A 21 -5.98 -10.99 24.59
CA GLY A 21 -4.72 -10.81 23.89
C GLY A 21 -4.80 -11.06 22.39
N GLN A 22 -6.00 -11.14 21.80
CA GLN A 22 -6.10 -10.90 20.37
C GLN A 22 -5.89 -9.40 20.19
N GLY A 23 -4.62 -9.02 20.08
CA GLY A 23 -4.26 -7.73 19.52
C GLY A 23 -4.95 -7.65 18.17
N LEU A 24 -6.06 -6.92 18.12
CA LEU A 24 -6.51 -6.33 16.87
C LEU A 24 -5.32 -5.52 16.41
N ALA A 25 -4.60 -6.04 15.41
CA ALA A 25 -3.66 -5.24 14.64
C ALA A 25 -4.51 -4.10 14.06
N HIS A 26 -4.56 -3.00 14.80
CA HIS A 26 -5.21 -1.78 14.36
C HIS A 26 -4.41 -1.38 13.13
N ALA A 27 -5.05 -1.38 11.96
CA ALA A 27 -4.42 -0.90 10.75
C ALA A 27 -3.85 0.50 11.05
N GLN A 28 -2.52 0.66 10.93
CA GLN A 28 -1.81 1.86 11.34
C GLN A 28 -1.71 2.87 10.20
N PHE A 29 -2.81 3.07 9.46
CA PHE A 29 -2.84 4.01 8.34
C PHE A 29 -3.76 5.20 8.61
N ASP A 30 -3.40 6.34 8.03
CA ASP A 30 -4.25 7.53 7.93
C ASP A 30 -4.52 7.85 6.45
N LYS A 31 -5.79 7.75 6.04
CA LYS A 31 -6.25 8.12 4.70
C LYS A 31 -6.84 9.52 4.71
N THR A 32 -6.18 10.45 4.04
CA THR A 32 -6.60 11.84 3.90
C THR A 32 -6.87 12.21 2.43
N PRO A 33 -7.79 13.14 2.15
CA PRO A 33 -7.94 13.69 0.79
C PRO A 33 -6.63 14.31 0.30
N TRP A 34 -6.36 14.21 -1.00
CA TRP A 34 -5.27 14.96 -1.60
C TRP A 34 -5.48 16.47 -1.39
N PRO A 35 -4.47 17.23 -0.93
CA PRO A 35 -4.65 18.65 -0.62
C PRO A 35 -5.14 19.44 -1.83
N ARG A 36 -6.25 20.18 -1.68
CA ARG A 36 -6.84 20.98 -2.77
C ARG A 36 -5.90 22.08 -3.29
N THR A 37 -4.98 22.53 -2.45
CA THR A 37 -3.96 23.53 -2.78
C THR A 37 -2.75 22.95 -3.53
N GLN A 38 -2.61 21.62 -3.58
CA GLN A 38 -1.51 20.95 -4.25
C GLN A 38 -2.01 20.37 -5.57
N ALA A 39 -1.49 20.88 -6.69
CA ALA A 39 -1.73 20.25 -7.99
C ALA A 39 -1.17 18.82 -7.99
N THR A 40 -1.81 17.90 -8.71
CA THR A 40 -1.24 16.56 -8.93
C THR A 40 0.02 16.70 -9.79
N PRO A 41 1.20 16.29 -9.30
CA PRO A 41 2.41 16.31 -10.11
C PRO A 41 2.26 15.45 -11.36
N ALA A 42 2.87 15.90 -12.46
CA ALA A 42 2.95 15.08 -13.66
C ALA A 42 3.87 13.87 -13.40
N ILE A 43 3.47 12.72 -13.93
CA ILE A 43 4.30 11.52 -13.98
C ILE A 43 5.03 11.53 -15.32
N ASP A 44 6.35 11.49 -15.25
CA ASP A 44 7.25 11.16 -16.36
C ASP A 44 8.53 10.57 -15.76
N MET A 45 8.60 9.24 -15.70
CA MET A 45 9.64 8.52 -14.96
C MET A 45 9.90 7.15 -15.58
N VAL A 46 11.09 6.61 -15.36
CA VAL A 46 11.51 5.30 -15.87
C VAL A 46 11.79 4.38 -14.70
N ASP A 47 11.23 3.17 -14.73
CA ASP A 47 11.46 2.17 -13.69
C ASP A 47 12.74 1.35 -13.91
N LEU A 48 13.06 0.48 -12.94
CA LEU A 48 14.23 -0.40 -12.96
C LEU A 48 14.24 -1.44 -14.08
N HIS A 49 13.09 -1.65 -14.75
CA HIS A 49 12.94 -2.52 -15.92
C HIS A 49 13.06 -1.74 -17.24
N GLY A 50 13.21 -0.42 -17.19
CA GLY A 50 13.31 0.45 -18.35
C GLY A 50 11.95 0.87 -18.93
N HIS A 51 10.83 0.56 -18.27
CA HIS A 51 9.52 1.02 -18.72
C HIS A 51 9.31 2.50 -18.32
N ARG A 52 8.89 3.31 -19.30
CA ARG A 52 8.58 4.73 -19.09
C ARG A 52 7.12 4.93 -18.75
N TRP A 53 6.87 5.43 -17.54
CA TRP A 53 5.56 5.82 -17.04
C TRP A 53 5.30 7.29 -17.34
N THR A 54 4.14 7.60 -17.93
CA THR A 54 3.71 8.99 -18.17
C THR A 54 2.27 9.21 -17.69
N SER A 55 1.92 10.42 -17.26
CA SER A 55 0.53 10.76 -16.91
C SER A 55 -0.44 10.48 -18.05
N ALA A 56 -0.03 10.70 -19.31
CA ALA A 56 -0.85 10.41 -20.48
C ALA A 56 -1.08 8.90 -20.65
N GLY A 57 -0.03 8.09 -20.52
CA GLY A 57 -0.13 6.62 -20.60
C GLY A 57 -0.84 5.98 -19.41
N LEU A 58 -1.03 6.71 -18.31
CA LEU A 58 -1.76 6.26 -17.12
C LEU A 58 -3.24 6.68 -17.12
N LYS A 59 -3.70 7.51 -18.07
CA LYS A 59 -5.11 7.86 -18.19
C LYS A 59 -5.99 6.62 -18.35
N GLY A 60 -7.17 6.67 -17.74
CA GLY A 60 -8.11 5.55 -17.68
C GLY A 60 -7.81 4.52 -16.59
N ARG A 61 -6.65 4.59 -15.93
CA ARG A 61 -6.26 3.64 -14.87
C ARG A 61 -6.20 4.31 -13.51
N VAL A 62 -6.55 3.54 -12.48
CA VAL A 62 -6.22 3.91 -11.10
C VAL A 62 -4.74 3.64 -10.87
N VAL A 63 -4.03 4.58 -10.25
CA VAL A 63 -2.61 4.42 -9.92
C VAL A 63 -2.43 4.42 -8.41
N VAL A 64 -1.72 3.40 -7.94
CA VAL A 64 -1.24 3.21 -6.56
C VAL A 64 0.24 3.57 -6.58
N LEU A 65 0.54 4.84 -6.27
CA LEU A 65 1.90 5.37 -6.26
C LEU A 65 2.45 5.33 -4.83
N ASN A 66 3.28 4.34 -4.53
CA ASN A 66 3.78 4.07 -3.18
C ASN A 66 5.21 4.60 -2.99
N PHE A 67 5.48 5.32 -1.91
CA PHE A 67 6.80 5.84 -1.55
C PHE A 67 7.35 5.05 -0.37
N TRP A 68 8.51 4.42 -0.56
CA TRP A 68 9.04 3.43 0.37
C TRP A 68 10.57 3.40 0.39
N ALA A 69 11.13 2.67 1.37
CA ALA A 69 12.55 2.39 1.45
C ALA A 69 12.82 1.00 2.05
N THR A 70 13.97 0.38 1.74
CA THR A 70 14.32 -0.96 2.24
C THR A 70 14.60 -0.99 3.75
N TRP A 71 14.98 0.15 4.33
CA TRP A 71 15.22 0.32 5.76
C TRP A 71 13.93 0.61 6.56
N CYS A 72 12.82 0.90 5.89
CA CYS A 72 11.54 1.19 6.52
C CYS A 72 10.82 -0.12 6.90
N GLY A 73 10.64 -0.37 8.20
CA GLY A 73 9.97 -1.57 8.72
C GLY A 73 8.58 -1.80 8.12
N PRO A 74 7.61 -0.88 8.33
CA PRO A 74 6.25 -1.02 7.80
C PRO A 74 6.20 -1.12 6.27
N CYS A 75 7.11 -0.44 5.57
CA CYS A 75 7.19 -0.56 4.11
C CYS A 75 7.48 -2.00 3.66
N LYS A 76 8.38 -2.71 4.35
CA LYS A 76 8.68 -4.12 4.03
C LYS A 76 7.48 -5.02 4.26
N GLU A 77 6.69 -4.73 5.30
CA GLU A 77 5.47 -5.48 5.64
C GLU A 77 4.35 -5.25 4.60
N GLU A 78 4.28 -4.04 4.03
CA GLU A 78 3.30 -3.66 3.00
C GLU A 78 3.60 -4.29 1.61
N MET A 79 4.88 -4.39 1.24
CA MET A 79 5.33 -4.76 -0.12
C MET A 79 4.73 -6.06 -0.70
N PRO A 80 4.59 -7.17 0.06
CA PRO A 80 3.94 -8.38 -0.45
C PRO A 80 2.50 -8.15 -0.91
N SER A 81 1.75 -7.26 -0.24
CA SER A 81 0.37 -6.95 -0.63
C SER A 81 0.31 -6.08 -1.90
N LEU A 82 1.24 -5.12 -2.05
CA LEU A 82 1.41 -4.32 -3.26
C LEU A 82 1.81 -5.20 -4.45
N GLN A 83 2.69 -6.18 -4.21
CA GLN A 83 3.08 -7.18 -5.19
C GLN A 83 1.91 -8.06 -5.63
N ALA A 84 1.06 -8.47 -4.68
CA ALA A 84 -0.14 -9.24 -4.99
C ALA A 84 -1.11 -8.41 -5.86
N LEU A 85 -1.32 -7.13 -5.52
CA LEU A 85 -2.12 -6.21 -6.34
C LEU A 85 -1.51 -5.97 -7.74
N HIS A 86 -0.19 -5.91 -7.85
CA HIS A 86 0.47 -5.82 -9.15
C HIS A 86 0.21 -7.04 -10.03
N LYS A 87 0.21 -8.25 -9.44
CA LYS A 87 -0.02 -9.51 -10.15
C LYS A 87 -1.50 -9.74 -10.49
N ASP A 88 -2.40 -9.32 -9.61
CA ASP A 88 -3.84 -9.36 -9.83
C ASP A 88 -4.46 -7.95 -9.68
N PRO A 89 -4.33 -7.12 -10.73
CA PRO A 89 -4.79 -5.73 -10.70
C PRO A 89 -6.30 -5.58 -10.95
N ASN A 90 -7.01 -6.68 -11.22
CA ASN A 90 -8.43 -6.71 -11.57
C ASN A 90 -9.34 -6.90 -10.33
N GLN A 91 -8.99 -6.26 -9.20
CA GLN A 91 -9.80 -6.35 -7.98
C GLN A 91 -11.06 -5.45 -8.00
N GLY A 92 -11.37 -4.86 -9.17
CA GLY A 92 -12.51 -3.99 -9.44
C GLY A 92 -13.70 -4.71 -10.07
N PRO A 93 -14.72 -3.96 -10.54
CA PRO A 93 -15.73 -4.51 -11.44
C PRO A 93 -15.07 -5.10 -12.69
N SER A 94 -15.62 -6.18 -13.25
CA SER A 94 -15.03 -6.92 -14.38
C SER A 94 -14.73 -6.07 -15.63
N ASP A 95 -15.41 -4.93 -15.78
CA ASP A 95 -15.29 -4.03 -16.94
C ASP A 95 -14.36 -2.83 -16.69
N ALA A 96 -13.80 -2.70 -15.48
CA ALA A 96 -12.90 -1.60 -15.13
C ALA A 96 -11.47 -1.87 -15.61
N SER A 97 -10.76 -0.80 -15.96
CA SER A 97 -9.32 -0.92 -16.25
C SER A 97 -8.54 -1.37 -15.00
N PRO A 98 -7.53 -2.24 -15.16
CA PRO A 98 -6.70 -2.71 -14.06
C PRO A 98 -6.00 -1.55 -13.36
N ALA A 99 -5.88 -1.64 -12.03
CA ALA A 99 -5.06 -0.72 -11.27
C ALA A 99 -3.57 -0.90 -11.62
N VAL A 100 -2.79 0.17 -11.49
CA VAL A 100 -1.33 0.14 -11.72
C VAL A 100 -0.63 0.46 -10.40
N VAL A 101 0.28 -0.40 -9.99
CA VAL A 101 1.15 -0.19 -8.83
C VAL A 101 2.51 0.32 -9.31
N ILE A 102 3.00 1.42 -8.74
CA ILE A 102 4.34 1.94 -8.98
C ILE A 102 4.98 2.30 -7.64
N GLY A 103 6.11 1.69 -7.31
CA GLY A 103 6.90 2.01 -6.14
C GLY A 103 7.97 3.06 -6.45
N ILE A 104 8.03 4.14 -5.67
CA ILE A 104 9.13 5.10 -5.65
C ILE A 104 10.02 4.75 -4.47
N ASN A 105 11.21 4.22 -4.76
CA ASN A 105 12.20 3.94 -3.73
C ASN A 105 13.05 5.20 -3.46
N VAL A 106 13.13 5.62 -2.20
CA VAL A 106 13.64 6.94 -1.82
C VAL A 106 15.05 6.88 -1.25
N LYS A 107 15.95 7.71 -1.78
CA LYS A 107 17.30 7.95 -1.23
C LYS A 107 18.15 6.69 -1.02
N GLU A 108 18.03 5.69 -1.88
CA GLU A 108 18.88 4.50 -1.87
C GLU A 108 19.58 4.29 -3.21
N MET A 109 20.70 3.57 -3.17
CA MET A 109 21.43 3.19 -4.37
C MET A 109 20.71 2.08 -5.14
N PRO A 110 20.77 2.07 -6.49
CA PRO A 110 20.16 1.03 -7.32
C PRO A 110 20.50 -0.40 -6.88
N SER A 111 21.74 -0.65 -6.44
CA SER A 111 22.21 -1.97 -6.02
C SER A 111 21.51 -2.47 -4.74
N THR A 112 21.28 -1.59 -3.76
CA THR A 112 20.54 -1.91 -2.53
C THR A 112 19.11 -2.32 -2.85
N VAL A 113 18.45 -1.54 -3.70
CA VAL A 113 17.04 -1.78 -4.09
C VAL A 113 16.91 -3.07 -4.89
N ARG A 114 17.76 -3.29 -5.91
CA ARG A 114 17.73 -4.52 -6.72
C ARG A 114 17.97 -5.76 -5.87
N ARG A 115 18.90 -5.71 -4.91
CA ARG A 115 19.15 -6.83 -3.99
C ARG A 115 17.94 -7.11 -3.10
N PHE A 116 17.28 -6.07 -2.60
CA PHE A 116 16.07 -6.21 -1.80
C PHE A 116 14.93 -6.85 -2.62
N LEU A 117 14.65 -6.32 -3.81
CA LEU A 117 13.60 -6.84 -4.69
C LEU A 117 13.83 -8.32 -5.03
N ALA A 118 15.07 -8.69 -5.37
CA ALA A 118 15.44 -10.08 -5.63
C ALA A 118 15.23 -10.98 -4.39
N ALA A 119 15.68 -10.54 -3.21
CA ALA A 119 15.57 -11.30 -1.96
C ALA A 119 14.11 -11.47 -1.50
N GLN A 120 13.22 -10.57 -1.89
CA GLN A 120 11.79 -10.61 -1.55
C GLN A 120 10.92 -11.16 -2.69
N HIS A 121 11.52 -11.58 -3.80
CA HIS A 121 10.82 -12.05 -5.00
C HIS A 121 9.78 -11.05 -5.55
N LEU A 122 10.16 -9.78 -5.55
CA LEU A 122 9.34 -8.66 -5.97
C LEU A 122 9.70 -8.25 -7.40
N ASP A 123 8.69 -8.11 -8.25
CA ASP A 123 8.77 -7.69 -9.65
C ASP A 123 7.85 -6.50 -9.99
N LEU A 124 7.18 -5.92 -8.99
CA LEU A 124 6.42 -4.68 -9.20
C LEU A 124 7.31 -3.55 -9.76
N PRO A 125 6.75 -2.63 -10.57
CA PRO A 125 7.48 -1.49 -11.11
C PRO A 125 8.07 -0.62 -10.00
N VAL A 126 9.39 -0.42 -10.01
CA VAL A 126 10.08 0.45 -9.06
C VAL A 126 10.87 1.53 -9.79
N VAL A 127 10.61 2.78 -9.45
CA VAL A 127 11.37 3.96 -9.87
C VAL A 127 12.29 4.37 -8.73
N LEU A 128 13.54 4.73 -9.06
CA LEU A 128 14.49 5.22 -8.08
C LEU A 128 14.40 6.74 -7.93
N ASP A 129 14.40 7.21 -6.69
CA ASP A 129 14.47 8.63 -6.33
C ASP A 129 15.70 8.88 -5.42
N PRO A 130 16.93 8.75 -5.95
CA PRO A 130 18.15 8.78 -5.13
C PRO A 130 18.37 10.14 -4.45
N GLN A 131 17.85 11.23 -5.03
CA GLN A 131 17.96 12.58 -4.49
C GLN A 131 16.73 13.03 -3.70
N GLY A 132 15.66 12.22 -3.68
CA GLY A 132 14.40 12.57 -3.02
C GLY A 132 13.59 13.65 -3.75
N ASP A 133 13.87 13.94 -5.03
CA ASP A 133 13.22 14.98 -5.81
C ASP A 133 11.76 14.64 -6.07
N LEU A 134 11.47 13.41 -6.49
CA LEU A 134 10.09 12.94 -6.68
C LEU A 134 9.33 12.98 -5.36
N THR A 135 9.95 12.46 -4.30
CA THR A 135 9.38 12.45 -2.95
C THR A 135 8.98 13.87 -2.50
N ARG A 136 9.86 14.85 -2.71
CA ARG A 136 9.57 16.27 -2.42
C ARG A 136 8.45 16.82 -3.31
N GLN A 137 8.48 16.53 -4.60
CA GLN A 137 7.47 16.97 -5.57
C GLN A 137 6.05 16.51 -5.18
N TRP A 138 5.93 15.29 -4.65
CA TRP A 138 4.67 14.73 -4.16
C TRP A 138 4.32 15.13 -2.71
N GLY A 139 5.19 15.91 -2.05
CA GLY A 139 4.98 16.39 -0.67
C GLY A 139 5.04 15.27 0.37
N VAL A 140 5.76 14.18 0.09
CA VAL A 140 5.88 13.02 0.98
C VAL A 140 6.98 13.24 2.00
N ARG A 141 6.71 12.91 3.26
CA ARG A 141 7.64 13.11 4.40
C ARG A 141 7.72 11.92 5.35
N ILE A 142 6.78 10.98 5.25
CA ILE A 142 6.63 9.80 6.12
C ILE A 142 6.50 8.58 5.21
N TYR A 143 7.04 7.44 5.62
CA TYR A 143 7.00 6.20 4.84
C TYR A 143 6.38 5.05 5.65
N PRO A 144 5.61 4.15 5.01
CA PRO A 144 5.17 4.28 3.63
C PRO A 144 4.15 5.42 3.48
N THR A 145 4.13 6.03 2.30
CA THR A 145 3.02 6.88 1.87
C THR A 145 2.57 6.43 0.50
N THR A 146 1.28 6.19 0.33
CA THR A 146 0.69 5.88 -0.96
C THR A 146 -0.21 7.02 -1.43
N VAL A 147 -0.05 7.44 -2.68
CA VAL A 147 -0.96 8.36 -3.36
C VAL A 147 -1.85 7.58 -4.31
N LEU A 148 -3.17 7.71 -4.13
CA LEU A 148 -4.16 7.12 -5.02
C LEU A 148 -4.60 8.15 -6.06
N ILE A 149 -4.36 7.82 -7.32
CA ILE A 149 -4.66 8.67 -8.47
C ILE A 149 -5.82 8.04 -9.24
N GLY A 150 -6.84 8.84 -9.53
CA GLY A 150 -7.99 8.39 -10.31
C GLY A 150 -7.70 8.27 -11.81
N PRO A 151 -8.62 7.67 -12.57
CA PRO A 151 -8.47 7.44 -14.01
C PRO A 151 -8.40 8.73 -14.85
N ASP A 152 -8.79 9.87 -14.29
CA ASP A 152 -8.63 11.20 -14.90
C ASP A 152 -7.24 11.82 -14.67
N GLY A 153 -6.33 11.09 -14.02
CA GLY A 153 -4.97 11.53 -13.71
C GLY A 153 -4.87 12.46 -12.49
N ARG A 154 -5.95 12.62 -11.71
CA ARG A 154 -5.93 13.46 -10.49
C ARG A 154 -5.70 12.62 -9.24
N ALA A 155 -4.79 13.05 -8.39
CA ALA A 155 -4.64 12.51 -7.05
C ALA A 155 -5.92 12.75 -6.24
N ARG A 156 -6.41 11.71 -5.59
CA ARG A 156 -7.64 11.71 -4.78
C ARG A 156 -7.35 11.58 -3.30
N TRP A 157 -6.45 10.67 -2.96
CA TRP A 157 -6.16 10.31 -1.58
C TRP A 157 -4.67 10.17 -1.35
N ARG A 158 -4.24 10.49 -0.13
CA ARG A 158 -2.96 10.12 0.45
C ARG A 158 -3.23 9.16 1.60
N VAL A 159 -2.46 8.08 1.65
CA VAL A 159 -2.50 7.08 2.73
C VAL A 159 -1.11 7.06 3.35
N VAL A 160 -1.00 7.39 4.63
CA VAL A 160 0.26 7.35 5.38
C VAL A 160 0.21 6.15 6.32
N GLY A 161 1.23 5.31 6.32
CA GLY A 161 1.24 4.03 7.05
C GLY A 161 0.94 2.84 6.14
N ASP A 162 1.29 1.64 6.61
CA ASP A 162 1.14 0.40 5.87
C ASP A 162 -0.32 -0.06 5.80
N LEU A 163 -0.69 -0.64 4.66
CA LEU A 163 -2.01 -1.17 4.39
C LEU A 163 -1.88 -2.51 3.66
N ASP A 164 -2.71 -3.48 4.03
CA ASP A 164 -2.91 -4.65 3.19
C ASP A 164 -3.66 -4.25 1.89
N TRP A 165 -2.92 -4.08 0.81
CA TRP A 165 -3.44 -3.74 -0.52
C TRP A 165 -4.25 -4.85 -1.18
N ASN A 166 -4.20 -6.07 -0.62
CA ASN A 166 -5.07 -7.18 -0.96
C ASN A 166 -6.19 -7.37 0.08
N GLY A 167 -6.40 -6.39 0.96
CA GLY A 167 -7.45 -6.38 1.95
C GLY A 167 -8.77 -5.81 1.43
N PRO A 168 -9.89 -6.04 2.15
CA PRO A 168 -11.20 -5.52 1.76
C PRO A 168 -11.25 -3.98 1.72
N ILE A 169 -10.48 -3.31 2.58
CA ILE A 169 -10.40 -1.84 2.64
C ILE A 169 -9.80 -1.28 1.33
N ALA A 170 -8.63 -1.80 0.93
CA ALA A 170 -7.97 -1.38 -0.29
C ALA A 170 -8.84 -1.65 -1.52
N ARG A 171 -9.45 -2.84 -1.60
CA ARG A 171 -10.40 -3.20 -2.67
C ARG A 171 -11.57 -2.24 -2.79
N ALA A 172 -12.17 -1.84 -1.67
CA ALA A 172 -13.28 -0.90 -1.68
C ALA A 172 -12.87 0.46 -2.27
N TRP A 173 -11.69 0.96 -1.90
CA TRP A 173 -11.18 2.23 -2.44
C TRP A 173 -10.80 2.14 -3.91
N LEU A 174 -10.16 1.04 -4.34
CA LEU A 174 -9.83 0.83 -5.75
C LEU A 174 -11.09 0.78 -6.61
N LYS A 175 -12.12 0.05 -6.15
CA LYS A 175 -13.43 -0.01 -6.81
C LYS A 175 -14.11 1.36 -6.92
N GLU A 176 -14.07 2.15 -5.85
CA GLU A 176 -14.60 3.53 -5.85
C GLU A 176 -13.88 4.39 -6.90
N LEU A 177 -12.55 4.31 -6.97
CA LEU A 177 -11.75 5.07 -7.92
C LEU A 177 -11.93 4.61 -9.36
N GLN A 178 -12.07 3.31 -9.58
CA GLN A 178 -12.31 2.71 -10.90
C GLN A 178 -13.68 3.09 -11.47
N ALA A 179 -14.65 3.41 -10.62
CA ALA A 179 -15.96 3.91 -11.04
C ALA A 179 -15.94 5.39 -11.48
N LEU A 180 -14.83 6.12 -11.26
CA LEU A 180 -14.70 7.50 -11.70
C LEU A 180 -14.48 7.59 -13.22
N PRO A 181 -14.93 8.68 -13.87
CA PRO A 181 -14.69 8.87 -15.30
C PRO A 181 -13.21 9.09 -15.60
N ALA A 182 -12.73 8.57 -16.74
CA ALA A 182 -11.36 8.73 -17.22
C ALA A 182 -11.01 10.16 -17.70
N THR A 183 -12.02 11.02 -17.82
CA THR A 183 -11.84 12.44 -18.14
C THR A 183 -12.41 13.29 -17.01
N PRO A 184 -11.72 14.34 -16.56
CA PRO A 184 -12.29 15.27 -15.60
C PRO A 184 -13.58 15.85 -16.19
N LYS A 185 -14.66 15.91 -15.41
CA LYS A 185 -15.83 16.71 -15.82
C LYS A 185 -15.36 18.15 -16.04
N SER A 186 -15.59 18.69 -17.23
CA SER A 186 -15.33 20.09 -17.52
C SER A 186 -16.23 20.93 -16.60
N GLY A 187 -15.63 21.69 -15.67
CA GLY A 187 -16.32 22.70 -14.88
C GLY A 187 -16.68 22.30 -13.45
N SER A 188 -16.00 22.92 -12.48
CA SER A 188 -16.63 24.00 -11.73
C SER A 188 -15.55 25.02 -11.44
N LYS A 189 -15.80 26.27 -11.81
CA LYS A 189 -15.16 27.42 -11.17
C LYS A 189 -15.51 27.42 -9.68
#